data_AF-A0A1M3MYE8-F1
#
_entry.id   AF-A0A1M3MYE8-F1
#
_cell.length_a   1.000
_cell.length_b   1.000
_cell.length_c   1.000
_cell.angle_alpha   90.00
_cell.angle_beta   90.00
_cell.angle_gamma   90.00
#
_symmetry.space_group_name_H-M   'P 1'
#
loop_
_entity.id
_entity.type
_entity.pdbx_description
1 polymer ?
#
loop_
_entity_poly.entity_id
_entity_poly.type
_entity_poly.pdbx_seq_one_letter_code
_entity_poly.pdbx_strand_id
1 'polypeptide(L)'
;MHLMRGAASVASLCALLVASTIVRAEDAPTSGPDKAACVAALDEAQASRAARKLLAARASYVTCSHEACPDMIRDDCSKGLREVDEAIPTLVLSASIDGKDATDAKAILDGERLAGGLDGRAIPVDPGPHVARFERPGSGAVEVKIVAREGEKNRLVSATFAVPRPEAAQVKGEGSRFPTVPVAFAAAGALALGGAFLVHLDMIDRANELGNACAPRCSQSDRDALSDRLVLRNVSLGVGIGALVVAAVTYVVGSRR
;
A
#
# COMPACT_ATOMS: atom_id res chain seq x y z
N MET A 1 35.67 -70.84 33.17
CA MET A 1 36.56 -71.62 34.06
C MET A 1 37.90 -70.88 34.06
N HIS A 2 38.16 -70.03 35.07
CA HIS A 2 39.09 -70.32 36.19
C HIS A 2 40.49 -70.72 35.67
N LEU A 3 41.64 -70.14 36.06
CA LEU A 3 42.00 -69.39 37.25
C LEU A 3 43.39 -68.73 37.04
N MET A 4 43.58 -67.64 37.78
CA MET A 4 44.77 -66.84 38.08
C MET A 4 46.10 -67.60 38.31
N ARG A 5 47.25 -66.95 38.03
CA ARG A 5 48.26 -66.45 39.01
C ARG A 5 49.67 -66.32 38.40
N GLY A 6 50.38 -65.26 38.77
CA GLY A 6 51.85 -65.22 38.72
C GLY A 6 52.46 -63.83 38.57
N ALA A 7 52.48 -63.05 39.65
CA ALA A 7 53.27 -61.82 39.77
C ALA A 7 54.71 -62.15 40.18
N ALA A 8 55.70 -61.51 39.56
CA ALA A 8 57.05 -61.33 40.12
C ALA A 8 57.72 -60.09 39.51
N SER A 9 57.88 -59.07 40.34
CA SER A 9 58.64 -57.83 40.12
C SER A 9 60.12 -58.10 39.86
N VAL A 10 60.77 -57.37 38.94
CA VAL A 10 62.15 -56.87 39.12
C VAL A 10 62.38 -55.57 38.33
N ALA A 11 62.79 -54.54 39.07
CA ALA A 11 63.67 -53.41 38.74
C ALA A 11 63.43 -52.55 37.48
N SER A 12 62.82 -51.39 37.72
CA SER A 12 63.47 -50.07 37.63
C SER A 12 64.62 -49.93 36.63
N LEU A 13 64.32 -49.34 35.47
CA LEU A 13 65.27 -48.48 34.75
C LEU A 13 64.51 -47.23 34.27
N CYS A 14 64.74 -46.13 34.98
CA CYS A 14 64.31 -44.78 34.60
C CYS A 14 64.90 -44.42 33.23
N ALA A 15 64.10 -44.49 32.17
CA ALA A 15 64.34 -43.78 30.93
C ALA A 15 63.34 -42.62 30.85
N LEU A 16 63.79 -41.43 31.26
CA LEU A 16 63.12 -40.17 30.97
C LEU A 16 63.09 -39.96 29.45
N LEU A 17 62.04 -40.47 28.80
CA LEU A 17 61.64 -40.02 27.47
C LEU A 17 60.93 -38.68 27.64
N VAL A 18 61.69 -37.59 27.56
CA VAL A 18 61.15 -36.26 27.31
C VAL A 18 60.53 -36.31 25.92
N ALA A 19 59.22 -36.56 25.87
CA ALA A 19 58.44 -36.39 24.66
C ALA A 19 58.39 -34.88 24.36
N SER A 20 59.33 -34.40 23.56
CA SER A 20 59.28 -33.07 22.97
C SER A 20 58.06 -32.98 22.06
N THR A 21 56.94 -32.51 22.61
CA THR A 21 55.83 -32.01 21.81
C THR A 21 56.32 -30.75 21.11
N ILE A 22 56.80 -30.90 19.88
CA ILE A 22 57.04 -29.77 18.99
C ILE A 22 55.65 -29.24 18.64
N VAL A 23 55.19 -28.27 19.42
CA VAL A 23 54.07 -27.42 19.04
C VAL A 23 54.54 -26.68 17.79
N ARG A 24 54.10 -27.15 16.63
CA ARG A 24 54.26 -26.44 15.38
C ARG A 24 53.31 -25.25 15.49
N ALA A 25 53.87 -24.08 15.84
CA ALA A 25 53.16 -22.84 15.62
C ALA A 25 52.86 -22.79 14.11
N GLU A 26 51.61 -22.96 13.73
CA GLU A 26 51.15 -22.54 12.42
C GLU A 26 51.37 -21.03 12.37
N ASP A 27 52.43 -20.63 11.66
CA ASP A 27 52.60 -19.27 11.21
C ASP A 27 51.31 -18.86 10.49
N ALA A 28 50.50 -18.04 11.14
CA ALA A 28 49.42 -17.35 10.47
C ALA A 28 50.07 -16.51 9.36
N PRO A 29 49.68 -16.68 8.08
CA PRO A 29 50.31 -15.92 7.01
C PRO A 29 50.02 -14.42 7.21
N THR A 30 51.06 -13.68 7.59
CA THR A 30 51.11 -12.21 7.64
C THR A 30 51.47 -11.59 6.28
N SER A 31 50.94 -12.17 5.22
CA SER A 31 51.05 -11.65 3.85
C SER A 31 49.65 -11.31 3.39
N GLY A 32 49.48 -10.16 2.72
CA GLY A 32 48.19 -9.76 2.15
C GLY A 32 47.56 -10.86 1.28
N PRO A 33 46.26 -10.73 0.92
CA PRO A 33 45.56 -11.71 0.10
C PRO A 33 46.41 -12.12 -1.12
N ASP A 34 46.48 -13.42 -1.38
CA ASP A 34 47.15 -13.91 -2.58
C ASP A 34 46.42 -13.39 -3.84
N LYS A 35 47.12 -13.37 -4.98
CA LYS A 35 46.53 -12.87 -6.24
C LYS A 35 45.24 -13.61 -6.61
N ALA A 36 45.14 -14.89 -6.24
CA ALA A 36 43.95 -15.71 -6.52
C ALA A 36 42.75 -15.24 -5.70
N ALA A 37 42.94 -14.85 -4.44
CA ALA A 37 41.91 -14.30 -3.57
C ALA A 37 41.36 -12.97 -4.11
N CYS A 38 42.23 -12.11 -4.66
CA CYS A 38 41.81 -10.86 -5.30
C CYS A 38 40.94 -11.11 -6.54
N VAL A 39 41.33 -12.07 -7.39
CA VAL A 39 40.54 -12.45 -8.57
C VAL A 39 39.20 -13.05 -8.15
N ALA A 40 39.21 -13.97 -7.18
CA ALA A 40 37.99 -14.60 -6.68
C ALA A 40 37.01 -13.56 -6.08
N ALA A 41 37.51 -12.54 -5.39
CA ALA A 41 36.68 -11.46 -4.87
C ALA A 41 36.07 -10.59 -5.99
N LEU A 42 36.81 -10.33 -7.07
CA LEU A 42 36.27 -9.64 -8.24
C LEU A 42 35.18 -10.49 -8.93
N ASP A 43 35.43 -11.78 -9.14
CA ASP A 43 34.48 -12.71 -9.75
C ASP A 43 33.19 -12.82 -8.92
N GLU A 44 33.31 -12.94 -7.59
CA GLU A 44 32.17 -12.97 -6.68
C GLU A 44 31.39 -11.65 -6.70
N ALA A 45 32.08 -10.51 -6.78
CA ALA A 45 31.43 -9.21 -6.89
C ALA A 45 30.60 -9.11 -8.18
N GLN A 46 31.17 -9.57 -9.31
CA GLN A 46 30.48 -9.60 -10.60
C GLN A 46 29.29 -10.56 -10.59
N ALA A 47 29.44 -11.76 -10.02
CA ALA A 47 28.37 -12.75 -9.91
C ALA A 47 27.23 -12.25 -9.01
N SER A 48 27.56 -11.69 -7.84
CA SER A 48 26.56 -11.11 -6.92
C SER A 48 25.81 -9.93 -7.55
N ARG A 49 26.50 -9.07 -8.32
CA ARG A 49 25.87 -7.97 -9.06
C ARG A 49 24.91 -8.49 -10.14
N ALA A 50 25.33 -9.50 -10.91
CA ALA A 50 24.47 -10.16 -11.90
C ALA A 50 23.23 -10.80 -11.25
N ALA A 51 23.37 -11.31 -10.02
CA ALA A 51 22.29 -11.86 -9.21
C ALA A 51 21.43 -10.80 -8.47
N ARG A 52 21.68 -9.50 -8.69
CA ARG A 52 20.99 -8.37 -8.03
C ARG A 52 21.20 -8.31 -6.50
N LYS A 53 22.20 -9.01 -5.98
CA LYS A 53 22.63 -8.97 -4.57
C LYS A 53 23.71 -7.90 -4.40
N LEU A 54 23.28 -6.64 -4.48
CA LEU A 54 24.17 -5.48 -4.49
C LEU A 54 24.93 -5.30 -3.16
N LEU A 55 24.33 -5.65 -2.01
CA LEU A 55 25.04 -5.61 -0.72
C LEU A 55 26.21 -6.60 -0.67
N ALA A 56 26.00 -7.81 -1.18
CA ALA A 56 27.06 -8.82 -1.30
C ALA A 56 28.14 -8.37 -2.29
N ALA A 57 27.73 -7.86 -3.46
CA ALA A 57 28.66 -7.34 -4.47
C ALA A 57 29.53 -6.20 -3.90
N ARG A 58 28.93 -5.29 -3.12
CA ARG A 58 29.63 -4.21 -2.42
C ARG A 58 30.71 -4.74 -1.49
N ALA A 59 30.40 -5.74 -0.67
CA ALA A 59 31.37 -6.33 0.26
C ALA A 59 32.57 -6.97 -0.47
N SER A 60 32.30 -7.68 -1.57
CA SER A 60 33.34 -8.27 -2.42
C SER A 60 34.20 -7.21 -3.12
N TYR A 61 33.59 -6.13 -3.65
CA TYR A 61 34.34 -5.01 -4.22
C TYR A 61 35.21 -4.27 -3.20
N VAL A 62 34.75 -4.12 -1.95
CA VAL A 62 35.58 -3.58 -0.86
C VAL A 62 36.80 -4.48 -0.61
N THR A 63 36.62 -5.80 -0.68
CA THR A 63 37.71 -6.77 -0.46
C THR A 63 38.80 -6.65 -1.54
N CYS A 64 38.44 -6.60 -2.83
CA CYS A 64 39.43 -6.56 -3.91
C CYS A 64 39.97 -5.16 -4.24
N SER A 65 39.39 -4.10 -3.68
CA SER A 65 39.95 -2.73 -3.78
C SER A 65 41.09 -2.47 -2.79
N HIS A 66 41.41 -3.42 -1.91
CA HIS A 66 42.52 -3.32 -0.96
C HIS A 66 43.87 -3.19 -1.67
N GLU A 67 44.79 -2.44 -1.06
CA GLU A 67 46.15 -2.16 -1.60
C GLU A 67 47.03 -3.40 -1.83
N ALA A 68 46.66 -4.54 -1.26
CA ALA A 68 47.40 -5.80 -1.43
C ALA A 68 47.11 -6.46 -2.79
N CYS A 69 46.03 -6.05 -3.46
CA CYS A 69 45.65 -6.58 -4.77
C CYS A 69 46.39 -5.87 -5.91
N PRO A 70 46.62 -6.52 -7.07
CA PRO A 70 47.18 -5.89 -8.25
C PRO A 70 46.40 -4.65 -8.70
N ASP A 71 47.10 -3.61 -9.17
CA ASP A 71 46.50 -2.31 -9.52
C ASP A 71 45.32 -2.42 -10.49
N MET A 72 45.43 -3.25 -11.53
CA MET A 72 44.33 -3.46 -12.49
C MET A 72 43.05 -3.99 -11.81
N ILE A 73 43.17 -4.91 -10.85
CA ILE A 73 42.01 -5.45 -10.12
C ILE A 73 41.45 -4.37 -9.20
N ARG A 74 42.33 -3.64 -8.51
CA ARG A 74 41.91 -2.56 -7.60
C ARG A 74 41.13 -1.48 -8.32
N ASP A 75 41.54 -1.10 -9.52
CA ASP A 75 40.87 -0.09 -10.35
C ASP A 75 39.46 -0.54 -10.75
N ASP A 76 39.33 -1.78 -11.24
CA ASP A 76 38.03 -2.38 -11.61
C ASP A 76 37.11 -2.50 -10.39
N CYS A 77 37.65 -2.96 -9.25
CA CYS A 77 36.90 -3.08 -8.01
C CYS A 77 36.44 -1.72 -7.47
N SER A 78 37.31 -0.70 -7.54
CA SER A 78 36.97 0.66 -7.10
C SER A 78 35.89 1.28 -7.99
N LYS A 79 35.90 1.01 -9.29
CA LYS A 79 34.85 1.42 -10.21
C LYS A 79 33.54 0.70 -9.91
N GLY A 80 33.57 -0.63 -9.79
CA GLY A 80 32.41 -1.44 -9.46
C GLY A 80 31.77 -1.06 -8.12
N LEU A 81 32.58 -0.75 -7.11
CA LEU A 81 32.11 -0.29 -5.80
C LEU A 81 31.28 0.99 -5.90
N ARG A 82 31.74 1.99 -6.67
CA ARG A 82 31.00 3.24 -6.87
C ARG A 82 29.67 3.01 -7.57
N GLU A 83 29.66 2.21 -8.64
CA GLU A 83 28.44 1.89 -9.38
C GLU A 83 27.42 1.15 -8.50
N VAL A 84 27.88 0.19 -7.70
CA VAL A 84 27.02 -0.54 -6.75
C VAL A 84 26.52 0.37 -5.64
N ASP A 85 27.38 1.22 -5.08
CA ASP A 85 26.99 2.19 -4.04
C ASP A 85 25.92 3.15 -4.53
N GLU A 86 25.98 3.59 -5.78
CA GLU A 86 24.92 4.39 -6.40
C GLU A 86 23.63 3.59 -6.60
N ALA A 87 23.75 2.34 -7.04
CA ALA A 87 22.63 1.45 -7.35
C ALA A 87 21.91 0.88 -6.11
N ILE A 88 22.55 0.77 -4.94
CA ILE A 88 21.92 0.23 -3.72
C ILE A 88 20.78 1.16 -3.23
N PRO A 89 19.52 0.70 -3.17
CA PRO A 89 18.46 1.49 -2.54
C PRO A 89 18.69 1.69 -1.04
N THR A 90 18.13 2.76 -0.50
CA THR A 90 18.07 2.95 0.96
C THR A 90 16.64 3.26 1.42
N LEU A 91 16.23 2.58 2.49
CA LEU A 91 14.92 2.73 3.12
C LEU A 91 15.06 3.44 4.47
N VAL A 92 14.20 4.41 4.72
CA VAL A 92 14.05 5.05 6.04
C VAL A 92 12.75 4.57 6.63
N LEU A 93 12.82 3.82 7.74
CA LEU A 93 11.64 3.29 8.39
C LEU A 93 11.12 4.29 9.42
N SER A 94 9.81 4.54 9.39
CA SER A 94 9.12 5.33 10.41
C SER A 94 7.82 4.67 10.83
N ALA A 95 7.32 5.04 12.00
CA ALA A 95 5.99 4.64 12.42
C ALA A 95 5.29 5.80 13.10
N SER A 96 3.97 5.85 12.93
CA SER A 96 3.12 6.90 13.47
C SER A 96 1.94 6.31 14.23
N ILE A 97 1.48 7.02 15.25
CA ILE A 97 0.24 6.77 15.98
C ILE A 97 -0.49 8.08 16.18
N ASP A 98 -1.75 8.16 15.72
CA ASP A 98 -2.58 9.37 15.79
C ASP A 98 -1.86 10.63 15.25
N GLY A 99 -1.08 10.45 14.16
CA GLY A 99 -0.32 11.52 13.53
C GLY A 99 0.98 11.94 14.24
N LYS A 100 1.39 11.24 15.30
CA LYS A 100 2.65 11.46 16.02
C LYS A 100 3.63 10.31 15.81
N ASP A 101 4.93 10.58 15.86
CA ASP A 101 5.94 9.52 15.72
C ASP A 101 5.88 8.52 16.88
N ALA A 102 5.83 7.23 16.52
CA ALA A 102 5.81 6.11 17.45
C ALA A 102 7.24 5.59 17.65
N THR A 103 8.03 6.28 18.47
CA THR A 103 9.44 5.94 18.75
C THR A 103 9.62 4.67 19.60
N ASP A 104 8.56 4.22 20.26
CA ASP A 104 8.50 2.99 21.05
C ASP A 104 8.25 1.72 20.20
N ALA A 105 8.03 1.88 18.89
CA ALA A 105 7.83 0.77 17.97
C ALA A 105 9.15 0.11 17.55
N LYS A 106 9.13 -1.21 17.43
CA LYS A 106 10.22 -2.02 16.91
C LYS A 106 10.00 -2.27 15.43
N ALA A 107 11.07 -2.22 14.65
CA ALA A 107 11.03 -2.55 13.23
C ALA A 107 11.86 -3.82 12.93
N ILE A 108 11.30 -4.66 12.08
CA ILE A 108 11.91 -5.85 11.51
C ILE A 108 11.87 -5.68 10.00
N LEU A 109 13.00 -5.86 9.32
CA LEU A 109 13.12 -5.78 7.87
C LEU A 109 13.58 -7.15 7.37
N ASP A 110 12.78 -7.79 6.53
CA ASP A 110 13.04 -9.13 5.96
C ASP A 110 13.38 -10.22 7.00
N GLY A 111 12.80 -10.08 8.20
CA GLY A 111 13.01 -11.02 9.31
C GLY A 111 14.14 -10.61 10.26
N GLU A 112 14.97 -9.63 9.91
CA GLU A 112 16.03 -9.11 10.78
C GLU A 112 15.54 -7.94 11.64
N ARG A 113 15.69 -8.06 12.97
CA ARG A 113 15.28 -6.99 13.90
C ARG A 113 16.36 -5.90 13.94
N LEU A 114 15.93 -4.67 13.70
CA LEU A 114 16.82 -3.52 13.73
C LEU A 114 17.18 -3.14 15.17
N ALA A 115 18.48 -3.20 15.50
CA ALA A 115 18.97 -2.95 16.86
C ALA A 115 18.70 -1.51 17.36
N GLY A 116 18.69 -0.53 16.46
CA GLY A 116 18.43 0.88 16.77
C GLY A 116 16.95 1.30 16.79
N GLY A 117 16.04 0.38 16.46
CA GLY A 117 14.61 0.70 16.32
C GLY A 117 14.35 1.68 15.17
N LEU A 118 13.40 2.60 15.37
CA LEU A 118 13.02 3.64 14.41
C LEU A 118 13.80 4.94 14.68
N ASP A 119 15.09 4.91 14.40
CA ASP A 119 16.02 6.03 14.64
C ASP A 119 16.21 6.96 13.42
N GLY A 120 15.46 6.73 12.35
CA GLY A 120 15.49 7.55 11.15
C GLY A 120 16.73 7.35 10.26
N ARG A 121 17.60 6.39 10.57
CA ARG A 121 18.74 6.09 9.68
C ARG A 121 18.27 5.40 8.40
N ALA A 122 18.92 5.75 7.29
CA ALA A 122 18.73 5.08 6.02
C ALA A 122 19.40 3.70 6.05
N ILE A 123 18.64 2.67 5.72
CA ILE A 123 19.06 1.27 5.73
C ILE A 123 19.29 0.83 4.29
N PRO A 124 20.52 0.42 3.93
CA PRO A 124 20.79 -0.10 2.60
C PRO A 124 20.16 -1.49 2.46
N VAL A 125 19.48 -1.72 1.35
CA VAL A 125 18.84 -3.00 1.03
C VAL A 125 19.17 -3.42 -0.39
N ASP A 126 19.02 -4.70 -0.70
CA ASP A 126 19.09 -5.15 -2.09
C ASP A 126 17.89 -4.62 -2.90
N PRO A 127 18.00 -4.49 -4.23
CA PRO A 127 16.83 -4.18 -5.06
C PRO A 127 15.86 -5.35 -5.14
N GLY A 128 14.56 -5.09 -5.05
CA GLY A 128 13.53 -6.12 -5.15
C GLY A 128 12.43 -5.99 -4.09
N PRO A 129 11.63 -7.05 -3.89
CA PRO A 129 10.59 -7.07 -2.87
C PRO A 129 11.18 -7.25 -1.46
N HIS A 130 10.73 -6.42 -0.53
CA HIS A 130 11.06 -6.42 0.89
C HIS A 130 9.80 -6.34 1.74
N VAL A 131 9.90 -6.83 2.98
CA VAL A 131 8.81 -6.75 3.97
C VAL A 131 9.32 -6.06 5.22
N ALA A 132 8.74 -4.90 5.52
CA ALA A 132 8.97 -4.18 6.76
C ALA A 132 7.80 -4.47 7.73
N ARG A 133 8.11 -5.04 8.90
CA ARG A 133 7.16 -5.33 9.96
C ARG A 133 7.43 -4.45 11.17
N PHE A 134 6.40 -3.76 11.62
CA PHE A 134 6.45 -2.83 12.74
C PHE A 134 5.64 -3.41 13.88
N GLU A 135 6.23 -3.53 15.06
CA GLU A 135 5.61 -4.10 16.25
C GLU A 135 5.61 -3.06 17.37
N ARG A 136 4.45 -2.77 17.93
CA ARG A 136 4.32 -1.82 19.03
C ARG A 136 3.48 -2.42 20.16
N PRO A 137 3.93 -2.32 21.43
CA PRO A 137 3.13 -2.75 22.57
C PRO A 137 1.74 -2.10 22.57
N GLY A 138 0.69 -2.90 22.69
CA GLY A 138 -0.70 -2.42 22.76
C GLY A 138 -1.35 -2.03 21.43
N SER A 139 -0.63 -2.04 20.30
CA SER A 139 -1.18 -1.69 18.97
C SER A 139 -1.08 -2.80 17.92
N GLY A 140 -0.45 -3.93 18.26
CA GLY A 140 -0.26 -5.06 17.36
C GLY A 140 0.92 -4.89 16.40
N ALA A 141 0.95 -5.73 15.35
CA ALA A 141 1.97 -5.71 14.32
C ALA A 141 1.38 -5.21 12.98
N VAL A 142 2.11 -4.36 12.27
CA VAL A 142 1.76 -3.85 10.94
C VAL A 142 2.84 -4.29 9.96
N GLU A 143 2.44 -4.94 8.87
CA GLU A 143 3.35 -5.34 7.79
C GLU A 143 3.15 -4.45 6.57
N VAL A 144 4.25 -3.97 6.02
CA VAL A 144 4.30 -3.15 4.81
C VAL A 144 5.16 -3.89 3.80
N LYS A 145 4.60 -4.15 2.62
CA LYS A 145 5.33 -4.74 1.48
C LYS A 145 5.86 -3.61 0.62
N ILE A 146 7.15 -3.62 0.32
CA ILE A 146 7.85 -2.57 -0.42
C ILE A 146 8.62 -3.24 -1.56
N VAL A 147 8.66 -2.60 -2.72
CA VAL A 147 9.61 -2.98 -3.77
C VAL A 147 10.69 -1.90 -3.79
N ALA A 148 11.89 -2.21 -3.28
CA ALA A 148 13.03 -1.33 -3.30
C ALA A 148 13.56 -1.22 -4.74
N ARG A 149 13.54 0.00 -5.28
CA ARG A 149 13.97 0.27 -6.65
C ARG A 149 15.46 0.59 -6.65
N GLU A 150 16.18 0.06 -7.62
CA GLU A 150 17.60 0.36 -7.78
C GLU A 150 17.84 1.88 -7.87
N GLY A 151 18.84 2.37 -7.13
CA GLY A 151 19.20 3.79 -7.05
C GLY A 151 18.26 4.66 -6.21
N GLU A 152 17.14 4.13 -5.71
CA GLU A 152 16.19 4.90 -4.90
C GLU A 152 16.72 5.11 -3.48
N LYS A 153 17.20 6.33 -3.21
CA LYS A 153 17.75 6.72 -1.90
C LYS A 153 16.69 7.32 -0.99
N ASN A 154 16.83 7.05 0.29
CA ASN A 154 16.10 7.63 1.42
C ASN A 154 14.59 7.51 1.28
N ARG A 155 14.11 6.38 0.75
CA ARG A 155 12.68 6.15 0.61
C ARG A 155 12.05 5.95 1.98
N LEU A 156 11.11 6.82 2.31
CA LEU A 156 10.32 6.71 3.53
C LEU A 156 9.33 5.54 3.43
N VAL A 157 9.40 4.64 4.41
CA VAL A 157 8.45 3.55 4.62
C VAL A 157 7.85 3.75 5.99
N SER A 158 6.60 4.22 6.00
CA SER A 158 5.89 4.55 7.24
C SER A 158 4.77 3.56 7.53
N ALA A 159 4.70 3.09 8.78
CA ALA A 159 3.54 2.36 9.29
C ALA A 159 2.67 3.24 10.18
N THR A 160 1.36 3.10 10.11
CA THR A 160 0.44 3.81 11.01
C THR A 160 -0.27 2.80 11.91
N PHE A 161 -0.05 2.92 13.22
CA PHE A 161 -0.73 2.12 14.23
C PHE A 161 -2.10 2.73 14.53
N ALA A 162 -3.13 1.88 14.53
CA ALA A 162 -4.44 2.27 15.01
C ALA A 162 -4.42 2.39 16.53
N VAL A 163 -4.83 3.54 17.06
CA VAL A 163 -5.26 3.62 18.46
C VAL A 163 -6.63 2.91 18.52
N PRO A 164 -6.85 1.98 19.46
CA PRO A 164 -8.21 1.55 19.81
C PRO A 164 -8.94 2.76 20.37
N ARG A 165 -9.52 3.57 19.49
CA ARG A 165 -10.47 4.61 19.87
C ARG A 165 -11.65 3.83 20.46
N PRO A 166 -12.13 4.14 21.69
CA PRO A 166 -13.44 3.67 22.12
C PRO A 166 -14.37 4.01 20.99
N GLU A 167 -15.06 3.00 20.47
CA GLU A 167 -15.87 3.09 19.26
C GLU A 167 -16.91 4.21 19.44
N ALA A 168 -16.51 5.44 19.16
CA ALA A 168 -17.41 6.49 18.73
C ALA A 168 -17.92 5.92 17.43
N ALA A 169 -19.11 5.31 17.54
CA ALA A 169 -19.81 4.57 16.51
C ALA A 169 -19.31 5.02 15.16
N GLN A 170 -18.58 4.14 14.48
CA GLN A 170 -18.37 4.35 13.06
C GLN A 170 -19.76 4.31 12.45
N VAL A 171 -20.37 5.49 12.35
CA VAL A 171 -21.44 5.72 11.40
C VAL A 171 -20.74 5.41 10.09
N LYS A 172 -20.93 4.17 9.60
CA LYS A 172 -20.74 3.82 8.20
C LYS A 172 -21.12 5.07 7.44
N GLY A 173 -20.16 5.68 6.75
CA GLY A 173 -20.48 6.74 5.81
C GLY A 173 -21.58 6.15 4.93
N GLU A 174 -22.81 6.60 5.16
CA GLU A 174 -23.94 6.32 4.30
C GLU A 174 -23.44 6.72 2.94
N GLY A 175 -23.18 5.72 2.10
CA GLY A 175 -22.86 5.94 0.71
C GLY A 175 -23.86 6.95 0.19
N SER A 176 -23.32 8.08 -0.28
CA SER A 176 -24.01 9.18 -0.96
C SER A 176 -25.52 9.03 -0.92
N ARG A 177 -26.20 9.75 -0.01
CA ARG A 177 -27.66 9.88 -0.04
C ARG A 177 -28.05 10.37 -1.42
N PHE A 178 -28.35 9.42 -2.30
CA PHE A 178 -28.90 9.70 -3.61
C PHE A 178 -30.12 10.58 -3.35
N PRO A 179 -30.26 11.73 -4.04
CA PRO A 179 -31.27 12.72 -3.67
C PRO A 179 -32.65 12.23 -4.14
N THR A 180 -33.18 11.22 -3.48
CA THR A 180 -34.43 10.50 -3.81
C THR A 180 -35.62 11.44 -3.75
N VAL A 181 -35.62 12.38 -2.80
CA VAL A 181 -36.69 13.37 -2.61
C VAL A 181 -36.84 14.28 -3.84
N PRO A 182 -35.82 15.04 -4.29
CA PRO A 182 -35.98 15.89 -5.47
C PRO A 182 -36.22 15.08 -6.76
N VAL A 183 -35.67 13.87 -6.89
CA VAL A 183 -35.93 13.01 -8.06
C VAL A 183 -37.39 12.54 -8.10
N ALA A 184 -37.96 12.12 -6.97
CA ALA A 184 -39.36 11.69 -6.89
C ALA A 184 -40.35 12.83 -7.22
N PHE A 185 -40.11 14.03 -6.68
CA PHE A 185 -40.93 15.21 -6.97
C PHE A 185 -40.77 15.68 -8.42
N ALA A 186 -39.56 15.60 -8.99
CA ALA A 186 -39.33 15.91 -10.40
C ALA A 186 -40.09 14.95 -11.34
N ALA A 187 -40.06 13.65 -11.05
CA ALA A 187 -40.78 12.64 -11.83
C ALA A 187 -42.31 12.82 -11.73
N ALA A 188 -42.85 13.05 -10.53
CA ALA A 188 -44.27 13.32 -10.33
C ALA A 188 -44.72 14.59 -11.06
N GLY A 189 -43.91 15.67 -11.00
CA GLY A 189 -44.18 16.91 -11.71
C GLY A 189 -44.21 16.73 -13.23
N ALA A 190 -43.25 16.00 -13.79
CA ALA A 190 -43.19 15.71 -15.22
C ALA A 190 -44.40 14.90 -15.71
N LEU A 191 -44.83 13.89 -14.95
CA LEU A 191 -46.01 13.09 -15.28
C LEU A 191 -47.31 13.92 -15.26
N ALA A 192 -47.49 14.78 -14.25
CA ALA A 192 -48.67 15.63 -14.15
C ALA A 192 -48.74 16.68 -15.29
N LEU A 193 -47.61 17.28 -15.65
CA LEU A 193 -47.54 18.22 -16.77
C LEU A 193 -47.78 17.52 -18.12
N GLY A 194 -47.22 16.32 -18.32
CA GLY A 194 -47.46 15.50 -19.50
C GLY A 194 -48.94 15.14 -19.65
N GLY A 195 -49.60 14.73 -18.56
CA GLY A 195 -51.04 14.45 -18.54
C GLY A 195 -51.90 15.69 -18.87
N ALA A 196 -51.57 16.84 -18.29
CA ALA A 196 -52.25 18.11 -18.59
C ALA A 196 -52.12 18.49 -20.08
N PHE A 197 -50.94 18.27 -20.68
CA PHE A 197 -50.70 18.53 -22.09
C PHE A 197 -51.54 17.63 -23.00
N LEU A 198 -51.62 16.33 -22.71
CA LEU A 198 -52.46 15.41 -23.49
C LEU A 198 -53.95 15.77 -23.42
N VAL A 199 -54.46 16.09 -22.23
CA VAL A 199 -55.85 16.54 -22.06
C VAL A 199 -56.10 17.85 -22.82
N HIS A 200 -55.10 18.74 -22.90
CA HIS A 200 -55.21 19.97 -23.65
C HIS A 200 -55.35 19.74 -25.16
N LEU A 201 -54.60 18.79 -25.73
CA LEU A 201 -54.71 18.45 -27.14
C LEU A 201 -56.09 17.87 -27.49
N ASP A 202 -56.57 16.88 -26.72
CA ASP A 202 -57.91 16.28 -26.91
C ASP A 202 -59.03 17.32 -26.67
N MET A 203 -58.82 18.30 -25.79
CA MET A 203 -59.75 19.42 -25.62
C MET A 203 -59.84 20.29 -26.88
N ILE A 204 -58.72 20.61 -27.53
CA ILE A 204 -58.71 21.42 -28.75
C ILE A 204 -59.46 20.70 -29.87
N ASP A 205 -59.21 19.39 -30.04
CA ASP A 205 -59.87 18.59 -31.07
C ASP A 205 -61.39 18.58 -30.88
N ARG A 206 -61.87 18.38 -29.64
CA ARG A 206 -63.30 18.40 -29.32
C ARG A 206 -63.92 19.78 -29.41
N ALA A 207 -63.19 20.83 -29.03
CA ALA A 207 -63.66 22.19 -29.20
C ALA A 207 -63.86 22.53 -30.69
N ASN A 208 -62.96 22.06 -31.55
CA ASN A 208 -63.07 22.21 -33.00
C ASN A 208 -64.25 21.38 -33.57
N GLU A 209 -64.41 20.13 -33.13
CA GLU A 209 -65.53 19.26 -33.54
C GLU A 209 -66.88 19.88 -33.17
N LEU A 210 -67.05 20.32 -31.92
CA LEU A 210 -68.25 21.01 -31.45
C LEU A 210 -68.48 22.33 -32.18
N GLY A 211 -67.40 23.07 -32.48
CA GLY A 211 -67.43 24.27 -33.29
C GLY A 211 -68.01 24.05 -34.69
N ASN A 212 -67.71 22.90 -35.29
CA ASN A 212 -68.22 22.52 -36.62
C ASN A 212 -69.63 21.90 -36.58
N ALA A 213 -69.99 21.22 -35.48
CA ALA A 213 -71.24 20.46 -35.39
C ALA A 213 -72.42 21.28 -34.83
N CYS A 214 -72.20 22.15 -33.84
CA CYS A 214 -73.28 22.77 -33.07
C CYS A 214 -73.15 24.28 -32.82
N ALA A 215 -72.08 24.93 -33.30
CA ALA A 215 -71.99 26.39 -33.20
C ALA A 215 -73.15 27.06 -33.98
N PRO A 216 -73.75 28.16 -33.46
CA PRO A 216 -73.36 28.94 -32.29
C PRO A 216 -74.06 28.55 -30.97
N ARG A 217 -74.88 27.49 -30.93
CA ARG A 217 -75.62 27.08 -29.72
C ARG A 217 -75.55 25.56 -29.49
N CYS A 218 -74.56 25.13 -28.72
CA CYS A 218 -74.40 23.74 -28.31
C CYS A 218 -75.27 23.37 -27.08
N SER A 219 -75.52 22.08 -26.87
CA SER A 219 -76.30 21.58 -25.73
C SER A 219 -75.59 21.86 -24.39
N GLN A 220 -76.30 21.81 -23.26
CA GLN A 220 -75.67 22.01 -21.95
C GLN A 220 -74.70 20.87 -21.60
N SER A 221 -75.06 19.62 -21.92
CA SER A 221 -74.21 18.45 -21.66
C SER A 221 -72.86 18.54 -22.36
N ASP A 222 -72.80 19.10 -23.58
CA ASP A 222 -71.54 19.25 -24.32
C ASP A 222 -70.64 20.33 -23.71
N ARG A 223 -71.24 21.38 -23.13
CA ARG A 223 -70.49 22.45 -22.45
C ARG A 223 -69.95 21.96 -21.11
N ASP A 224 -70.73 21.20 -20.36
CA ASP A 224 -70.33 20.63 -19.08
C ASP A 224 -69.16 19.66 -19.27
N ALA A 225 -69.22 18.80 -20.30
CA ALA A 225 -68.11 17.89 -20.64
C ALA A 225 -66.80 18.62 -20.99
N LEU A 226 -66.88 19.79 -21.63
CA LEU A 226 -65.72 20.63 -21.94
C LEU A 226 -65.18 21.35 -20.69
N SER A 227 -66.09 21.81 -19.82
CA SER A 227 -65.77 22.45 -18.54
C SER A 227 -65.03 21.50 -17.59
N ASP A 228 -65.50 20.25 -17.47
CA ASP A 228 -64.88 19.25 -16.60
C ASP A 228 -63.42 18.96 -17.01
N ARG A 229 -63.15 18.91 -18.33
CA ARG A 229 -61.80 18.72 -18.87
C ARG A 229 -60.89 19.92 -18.62
N LEU A 230 -61.43 21.13 -18.69
CA LEU A 230 -60.72 22.36 -18.35
C LEU A 230 -60.31 22.37 -16.88
N VAL A 231 -61.21 21.96 -15.98
CA VAL A 231 -60.92 21.85 -14.55
C VAL A 231 -59.81 20.82 -14.32
N LEU A 232 -59.93 19.62 -14.91
CA LEU A 232 -58.92 18.56 -14.80
C LEU A 232 -57.53 19.02 -15.29
N ARG A 233 -57.47 19.74 -16.42
CA ARG A 233 -56.23 20.30 -16.97
C ARG A 233 -55.60 21.31 -16.01
N ASN A 234 -56.39 22.26 -15.50
CA ASN A 234 -55.88 23.31 -14.63
C ASN A 234 -55.38 22.76 -13.28
N VAL A 235 -56.05 21.76 -12.72
CA VAL A 235 -55.61 21.06 -11.50
C VAL A 235 -54.28 20.33 -11.75
N SER A 236 -54.18 19.57 -12.84
CA SER A 236 -52.96 18.81 -13.20
C SER A 236 -51.77 19.74 -13.44
N LEU A 237 -52.00 20.88 -14.08
CA LEU A 237 -50.98 21.91 -14.30
C LEU A 237 -50.49 22.50 -12.97
N GLY A 238 -51.40 22.84 -12.07
CA GLY A 238 -51.07 23.37 -10.74
C GLY A 238 -50.25 22.39 -9.89
N VAL A 239 -50.66 21.12 -9.87
CA VAL A 239 -49.94 20.04 -9.17
C VAL A 239 -48.55 19.83 -9.78
N GLY A 240 -48.45 19.79 -11.11
CA GLY A 240 -47.19 19.62 -11.82
C GLY A 240 -46.18 20.72 -11.51
N ILE A 241 -46.60 21.99 -11.59
CA ILE A 241 -45.76 23.15 -11.25
C ILE A 241 -45.35 23.10 -9.77
N GLY A 242 -46.28 22.83 -8.86
CA GLY A 242 -46.01 22.74 -7.43
C GLY A 242 -44.96 21.68 -7.09
N ALA A 243 -45.07 20.49 -7.69
CA ALA A 243 -44.11 19.41 -7.48
C ALA A 243 -42.69 19.78 -7.96
N LEU A 244 -42.56 20.46 -9.12
CA LEU A 244 -41.26 20.91 -9.62
C LEU A 244 -40.62 21.98 -8.73
N VAL A 245 -41.41 22.90 -8.18
CA VAL A 245 -40.91 23.91 -7.22
C VAL A 245 -40.36 23.23 -5.96
N VAL A 246 -41.08 22.24 -5.41
CA VAL A 246 -40.60 21.46 -4.25
C VAL A 246 -39.32 20.70 -4.57
N ALA A 247 -39.22 20.09 -5.75
CA ALA A 247 -38.00 19.41 -6.21
C ALA A 247 -36.81 20.38 -6.27
N ALA A 248 -36.99 21.57 -6.85
CA ALA A 248 -35.93 22.57 -6.97
C ALA A 248 -35.47 23.10 -5.59
N VAL A 249 -36.41 23.42 -4.70
CA VAL A 249 -36.09 23.92 -3.35
C VAL A 249 -35.32 22.86 -2.55
N THR A 250 -35.80 21.62 -2.55
CA THR A 250 -35.14 20.52 -1.81
C THR A 250 -33.77 20.18 -2.37
N TYR A 251 -33.57 20.25 -3.69
CA TYR A 251 -32.26 20.08 -4.32
C TYR A 251 -31.27 21.19 -3.94
N VAL A 252 -31.70 22.45 -3.95
CA VAL A 252 -30.83 23.59 -3.58
C VAL A 252 -30.49 23.57 -2.09
N VAL A 253 -31.44 23.23 -1.22
CA VAL A 253 -31.18 23.11 0.23
C VAL A 253 -30.29 21.91 0.53
N GLY A 254 -30.49 20.79 -0.18
CA GLY A 254 -29.69 19.57 -0.02
C GLY A 254 -28.26 19.71 -0.53
N SER A 255 -28.02 20.50 -1.58
CA SER A 255 -26.68 20.72 -2.17
C SER A 255 -25.82 21.76 -1.43
N ARG A 256 -26.43 22.56 -0.54
CA ARG A 256 -25.73 23.57 0.29
C ARG A 256 -25.27 23.04 1.65
N ARG A 257 -25.63 21.81 2.01
CA ARG A 257 -25.19 21.14 3.24
C ARG A 257 -24.06 20.17 2.93
#